data_AF-A0A9D0HFE6-F1
#
_entry.id   AF-A0A9D0HFE6-F1
#
_cell.length_a   1.000
_cell.length_b   1.000
_cell.length_c   1.000
_cell.angle_alpha   90.00
_cell.angle_beta   90.00
_cell.angle_gamma   90.00
#
_symmetry.space_group_name_H-M   'P 1'
#
loop_
_entity.id
_entity.type
_entity.pdbx_description
1 polymer ?
#
loop_
_entity_poly.entity_id
_entity_poly.type
_entity_poly.pdbx_seq_one_letter_code
_entity_poly.pdbx_strand_id
1 'polypeptide(L)'
;MSVATTTGGDSSSGMTRAIGLPVLLVCALFGVVGPSPLFGFVFALVVLVSLVVRQRAEASRFGELWLCLVVAMMLGSGMGALVPRVAPAGTLKAGWAALAAGALGVVMVRMWLAAPRGGVGATLAVSLLALAFCGGVQSGWLFPTVVVLFFVTGAWALRRADGARAPWRAWRRYLRAGAVMVVTGAVAGAGWALSLPDLYDWVAMKIMQRQHDMIGFSDRLSLGALDGLLESDKIVMRVHGSGVDHLRGIVYSHYFLGRWTQVQEDVAKQRPFPTAHADDAIEIELVESDSRYYFLPLGARDIALSSGVALVDRSEVVGPLASDPATRLWFHWRPENRSRAAPPDSGDLELTWRVMRALRPLAKEWTASARTTEQALALLEGRLMQHARYSLHVAPRLGAGADPVVDFVLRG
;
A
#
# COMPACT_ATOMS: atom_id res chain seq x y z
N MET A 1 31.77 -42.74 -46.46
CA MET A 1 30.86 -42.21 -45.42
C MET A 1 31.68 -41.38 -44.45
N SER A 2 31.71 -40.06 -44.65
CA SER A 2 32.40 -39.12 -43.77
C SER A 2 31.32 -38.40 -42.96
N VAL A 3 31.31 -38.64 -41.65
CA VAL A 3 30.41 -37.97 -40.70
C VAL A 3 30.99 -36.57 -40.48
N ALA A 4 30.40 -35.57 -41.14
CA ALA A 4 30.71 -34.18 -40.89
C ALA A 4 30.22 -33.81 -39.49
N THR A 5 31.11 -33.88 -38.50
CA THR A 5 30.94 -33.30 -37.16
C THR A 5 30.92 -31.78 -37.29
N THR A 6 29.75 -31.22 -37.52
CA THR A 6 29.51 -29.77 -37.50
C THR A 6 29.85 -29.19 -36.13
N THR A 7 30.91 -28.39 -36.10
CA THR A 7 31.39 -27.56 -34.98
C THR A 7 30.41 -26.40 -34.70
N GLY A 8 29.25 -26.70 -34.11
CA GLY A 8 28.21 -25.73 -33.75
C GLY A 8 28.32 -25.13 -32.34
N GLY A 9 29.49 -25.15 -31.70
CA GLY A 9 29.63 -24.96 -30.25
C GLY A 9 29.71 -23.53 -29.71
N ASP A 10 29.98 -22.51 -30.53
CA ASP A 10 30.43 -21.20 -30.01
C ASP A 10 29.37 -20.08 -30.00
N SER A 11 28.18 -20.28 -30.59
CA SER A 11 27.19 -19.19 -30.72
C SER A 11 26.42 -18.86 -29.43
N SER A 12 26.36 -19.76 -28.46
CA SER A 12 25.58 -19.60 -27.22
C SER A 12 26.22 -18.66 -26.18
N SER A 13 27.56 -18.56 -26.18
CA SER A 13 28.30 -17.79 -25.18
C SER A 13 28.14 -16.27 -25.35
N GLY A 14 28.12 -15.79 -26.61
CA GLY A 14 28.01 -14.37 -26.93
C GLY A 14 26.64 -13.76 -26.62
N MET A 15 25.57 -14.57 -26.71
CA MET A 15 24.19 -14.12 -26.49
C MET A 15 23.95 -13.68 -25.04
N THR A 16 24.54 -14.40 -24.09
CA THR A 16 24.25 -14.19 -22.66
C THR A 16 24.92 -12.93 -22.11
N ARG A 17 26.15 -12.67 -22.56
CA ARG A 17 26.90 -11.46 -22.17
C ARG A 17 26.19 -10.18 -22.57
N ALA A 18 25.41 -10.21 -23.65
CA ALA A 18 24.73 -9.03 -24.14
C ALA A 18 23.51 -8.63 -23.29
N ILE A 19 22.83 -9.60 -22.67
CA ILE A 19 21.64 -9.38 -21.82
C ILE A 19 22.03 -8.89 -20.43
N GLY A 20 23.24 -9.18 -19.96
CA GLY A 20 23.69 -8.81 -18.62
C GLY A 20 23.57 -7.31 -18.34
N LEU A 21 23.92 -6.46 -19.31
CA LEU A 21 23.94 -5.01 -19.13
C LEU A 21 22.55 -4.39 -18.83
N PRO A 22 21.48 -4.62 -19.64
CA PRO A 22 20.16 -4.09 -19.31
C PRO A 22 19.63 -4.63 -17.97
N VAL A 23 19.91 -5.90 -17.63
CA VAL A 23 19.47 -6.47 -16.34
C VAL A 23 20.19 -5.80 -15.17
N LEU A 24 21.51 -5.58 -15.28
CA LEU A 24 22.29 -4.89 -14.25
C LEU A 24 21.80 -3.45 -14.02
N LEU A 25 21.36 -2.75 -15.07
CA LEU A 25 20.75 -1.42 -14.92
C LEU A 25 19.47 -1.48 -14.07
N VAL A 26 18.62 -2.49 -14.28
CA VAL A 26 17.39 -2.67 -13.47
C VAL A 26 17.74 -3.06 -12.03
N CYS A 27 18.74 -3.94 -11.82
CA CYS A 27 19.21 -4.29 -10.47
C CYS A 27 19.78 -3.07 -9.72
N ALA A 28 20.55 -2.22 -10.41
CA ALA A 28 21.12 -1.00 -9.84
C ALA A 28 20.01 0.00 -9.46
N LEU A 29 19.05 0.23 -10.36
CA LEU A 29 17.90 1.08 -10.05
C LEU A 29 17.09 0.51 -8.87
N PHE A 30 16.81 -0.80 -8.85
CA PHE A 30 16.13 -1.44 -7.74
C PHE A 30 16.90 -1.28 -6.42
N GLY A 31 18.24 -1.30 -6.45
CA GLY A 31 19.06 -0.99 -5.27
C GLY A 31 18.95 0.46 -4.80
N VAL A 32 18.79 1.41 -5.73
CA VAL A 32 18.65 2.84 -5.41
C VAL A 32 17.26 3.18 -4.88
N VAL A 33 16.20 2.67 -5.51
CA VAL A 33 14.80 2.99 -5.15
C VAL A 33 14.18 1.98 -4.19
N GLY A 34 14.82 0.83 -3.99
CA GLY A 34 14.33 -0.25 -3.15
C GLY A 34 14.44 0.04 -1.66
N PRO A 35 13.92 -0.88 -0.82
CA PRO A 35 13.95 -0.75 0.63
C PRO A 35 15.37 -0.82 1.20
N SER A 36 16.29 -1.48 0.48
CA SER A 36 17.68 -1.62 0.88
C SER A 36 18.58 -1.80 -0.36
N PRO A 37 19.71 -1.07 -0.43
CA PRO A 37 20.66 -1.20 -1.52
C PRO A 37 21.32 -2.58 -1.57
N LEU A 38 21.31 -3.31 -0.44
CA LEU A 38 21.85 -4.66 -0.35
C LEU A 38 21.15 -5.62 -1.32
N PHE A 39 19.83 -5.51 -1.49
CA PHE A 39 19.11 -6.40 -2.40
C PHE A 39 19.46 -6.13 -3.86
N GLY A 40 19.58 -4.86 -4.26
CA GLY A 40 20.07 -4.50 -5.60
C GLY A 40 21.47 -5.04 -5.86
N PHE A 41 22.35 -4.97 -4.86
CA PHE A 41 23.70 -5.53 -4.93
C PHE A 41 23.69 -7.06 -5.08
N VAL A 42 22.92 -7.78 -4.25
CA VAL A 42 22.79 -9.24 -4.33
C VAL A 42 22.27 -9.66 -5.70
N PHE A 43 21.24 -8.99 -6.20
CA PHE A 43 20.69 -9.24 -7.53
C PHE A 43 21.72 -8.99 -8.64
N ALA A 44 22.45 -7.87 -8.58
CA ALA A 44 23.52 -7.58 -9.52
C ALA A 44 24.65 -8.63 -9.47
N LEU A 45 25.01 -9.10 -8.27
CA LEU A 45 26.03 -10.13 -8.08
C LEU A 45 25.61 -11.47 -8.70
N VAL A 46 24.36 -11.90 -8.48
CA VAL A 46 23.82 -13.13 -9.11
C VAL A 46 23.85 -13.02 -10.63
N VAL A 47 23.48 -11.86 -11.17
CA VAL A 47 23.55 -11.59 -12.62
C VAL A 47 25.00 -11.67 -13.09
N LEU A 48 25.96 -11.01 -12.43
CA LEU A 48 27.38 -11.08 -12.78
C LEU A 48 27.92 -12.52 -12.75
N VAL A 49 27.58 -13.29 -11.73
CA VAL A 49 27.98 -14.72 -11.63
C VAL A 49 27.39 -15.51 -12.80
N SER A 50 26.12 -15.30 -13.16
CA SER A 50 25.49 -15.98 -14.31
C SER A 50 26.14 -15.66 -15.66
N LEU A 51 26.83 -14.50 -15.77
CA LEU A 51 27.59 -14.14 -16.98
C LEU A 51 28.94 -14.87 -17.08
N VAL A 52 29.49 -15.31 -15.94
CA VAL A 52 30.79 -16.00 -15.85
C VAL A 52 30.61 -17.52 -15.88
N VAL A 53 29.59 -18.05 -15.20
CA VAL A 53 29.35 -19.50 -15.11
C VAL A 53 28.83 -20.04 -16.45
N ARG A 54 29.58 -20.99 -17.03
CA ARG A 54 29.24 -21.60 -18.32
C ARG A 54 28.25 -22.76 -18.21
N GLN A 55 28.23 -23.47 -17.09
CA GLN A 55 27.30 -24.58 -16.87
C GLN A 55 25.89 -24.03 -16.65
N ARG A 56 24.94 -24.52 -17.45
CA ARG A 56 23.54 -24.12 -17.35
C ARG A 56 22.65 -25.33 -17.22
N ALA A 57 21.59 -25.16 -16.45
CA ALA A 57 20.61 -26.21 -16.26
C ALA A 57 19.74 -26.35 -17.52
N GLU A 58 19.48 -27.58 -17.90
CA GLU A 58 18.41 -27.92 -18.84
C GLU A 58 17.13 -28.13 -18.02
N ALA A 59 16.13 -27.30 -18.26
CA ALA A 59 14.82 -27.46 -17.63
C ALA A 59 13.81 -27.88 -18.69
N SER A 60 12.93 -28.81 -18.33
CA SER A 60 11.77 -29.10 -19.15
C SER A 60 10.88 -27.85 -19.26
N ARG A 61 10.04 -27.84 -20.28
CA ARG A 61 9.02 -26.80 -20.52
C ARG A 61 8.25 -26.45 -19.24
N PHE A 62 7.74 -27.48 -18.57
CA PHE A 62 7.00 -27.34 -17.33
C PHE A 62 7.91 -26.90 -16.18
N GLY A 63 9.11 -27.46 -16.09
CA GLY A 63 10.12 -27.12 -15.07
C GLY A 63 10.54 -25.64 -15.09
N GLU A 64 10.75 -25.04 -16.27
CA GLU A 64 11.08 -23.62 -16.39
C GLU A 64 9.98 -22.73 -15.79
N LEU A 65 8.71 -23.00 -16.15
CA LEU A 65 7.57 -22.20 -15.68
C LEU A 65 7.39 -22.35 -14.17
N TRP A 66 7.47 -23.59 -13.65
CA TRP A 66 7.37 -23.87 -12.23
C TRP A 66 8.48 -23.20 -11.42
N LEU A 67 9.72 -23.30 -11.89
CA LEU A 67 10.88 -22.69 -11.23
C LEU A 67 10.76 -21.16 -11.23
N CYS A 68 10.34 -20.55 -12.34
CA CYS A 68 10.10 -19.10 -12.40
C CYS A 68 9.00 -18.68 -11.43
N LEU A 69 7.88 -19.41 -11.36
CA LEU A 69 6.77 -19.10 -10.47
C LEU A 69 7.18 -19.19 -8.99
N VAL A 70 7.86 -20.28 -8.59
CA VAL A 70 8.33 -20.47 -7.21
C VAL A 70 9.30 -19.38 -6.80
N VAL A 71 10.29 -19.07 -7.65
CA VAL A 71 11.27 -18.01 -7.35
C VAL A 71 10.60 -16.64 -7.30
N ALA A 72 9.65 -16.35 -8.19
CA ALA A 72 8.87 -15.11 -8.16
C ALA A 72 8.08 -14.98 -6.85
N MET A 73 7.39 -16.04 -6.43
CA MET A 73 6.62 -16.05 -5.18
C MET A 73 7.53 -15.93 -3.96
N MET A 74 8.64 -16.66 -3.92
CA MET A 74 9.57 -16.66 -2.78
C MET A 74 10.23 -15.30 -2.60
N LEU A 75 10.81 -14.73 -3.67
CA LEU A 75 11.46 -13.42 -3.62
C LEU A 75 10.45 -12.29 -3.45
N GLY A 76 9.29 -12.36 -4.11
CA GLY A 76 8.24 -11.37 -3.96
C GLY A 76 7.66 -11.34 -2.56
N SER A 77 7.30 -12.50 -2.00
CA SER A 77 6.75 -12.58 -0.64
C SER A 77 7.80 -12.25 0.41
N GLY A 78 9.04 -12.75 0.25
CA GLY A 78 10.14 -12.43 1.15
C GLY A 78 10.45 -10.93 1.17
N MET A 79 10.48 -10.28 -0.01
CA MET A 79 10.65 -8.83 -0.09
C MET A 79 9.47 -8.10 0.56
N GLY A 80 8.23 -8.52 0.27
CA GLY A 80 7.03 -7.91 0.84
C GLY A 80 6.96 -8.00 2.37
N ALA A 81 7.53 -9.05 2.97
CA ALA A 81 7.63 -9.22 4.42
C ALA A 81 8.77 -8.39 5.05
N LEU A 82 9.85 -8.13 4.30
CA LEU A 82 11.02 -7.40 4.79
C LEU A 82 10.90 -5.88 4.60
N VAL A 83 10.07 -5.41 3.67
CA VAL A 83 9.85 -3.97 3.45
C VAL A 83 8.86 -3.45 4.50
N PRO A 84 9.22 -2.40 5.26
CA PRO A 84 8.27 -1.75 6.16
C PRO A 84 7.07 -1.21 5.37
N ARG A 85 5.86 -1.33 5.95
CA ARG A 85 4.61 -0.91 5.28
C ARG A 85 4.62 0.58 4.97
N VAL A 86 5.18 1.38 5.87
CA VAL A 86 5.48 2.80 5.65
C VAL A 86 6.92 2.94 5.21
N ALA A 87 7.10 3.15 3.91
CA ALA A 87 8.41 3.36 3.31
C ALA A 87 8.67 4.88 3.24
N PRO A 88 9.89 5.37 3.54
CA PRO A 88 10.23 6.78 3.41
C PRO A 88 9.89 7.34 2.03
N ALA A 89 9.55 8.64 1.96
CA ALA A 89 9.33 9.30 0.68
C ALA A 89 10.53 9.06 -0.28
N GLY A 90 10.25 8.63 -1.51
CA GLY A 90 11.29 8.28 -2.48
C GLY A 90 11.78 6.82 -2.43
N THR A 91 11.13 5.94 -1.67
CA THR A 91 11.38 4.49 -1.69
C THR A 91 10.19 3.69 -2.22
N LEU A 92 10.45 2.49 -2.75
CA LEU A 92 9.42 1.57 -3.23
C LEU A 92 8.55 1.09 -2.08
N LYS A 93 7.22 1.30 -2.20
CA LYS A 93 6.24 0.68 -1.30
C LYS A 93 6.36 -0.85 -1.38
N ALA A 94 6.07 -1.54 -0.27
CA ALA A 94 6.24 -2.99 -0.12
C ALA A 94 5.68 -3.83 -1.29
N GLY A 95 4.47 -3.50 -1.76
CA GLY A 95 3.85 -4.21 -2.89
C GLY A 95 4.62 -4.07 -4.21
N TRP A 96 5.10 -2.87 -4.53
CA TRP A 96 5.90 -2.63 -5.74
C TRP A 96 7.29 -3.25 -5.64
N ALA A 97 7.92 -3.18 -4.46
CA ALA A 97 9.18 -3.85 -4.18
C ALA A 97 9.07 -5.37 -4.36
N ALA A 98 7.99 -5.97 -3.84
CA ALA A 98 7.70 -7.39 -3.99
C ALA A 98 7.55 -7.81 -5.46
N LEU A 99 6.77 -7.07 -6.24
CA LEU A 99 6.58 -7.36 -7.67
C LEU A 99 7.88 -7.20 -8.47
N ALA A 100 8.66 -6.14 -8.22
CA ALA A 100 9.95 -5.92 -8.85
C ALA A 100 10.96 -7.03 -8.51
N ALA A 101 11.06 -7.42 -7.23
CA ALA A 101 11.93 -8.49 -6.77
C ALA A 101 11.54 -9.86 -7.37
N GLY A 102 10.24 -10.16 -7.42
CA GLY A 102 9.74 -11.39 -8.05
C GLY A 102 10.10 -11.45 -9.53
N ALA A 103 9.90 -10.35 -10.27
CA ALA A 103 10.27 -10.26 -11.68
C ALA A 103 11.79 -10.37 -11.91
N LEU A 104 12.63 -9.73 -11.08
CA LEU A 104 14.09 -9.88 -11.13
C LEU A 104 14.52 -11.33 -10.83
N GLY A 105 13.84 -12.00 -9.91
CA GLY A 105 14.02 -13.43 -9.64
C GLY A 105 13.80 -14.30 -10.86
N VAL A 106 12.71 -14.07 -11.60
CA VAL A 106 12.44 -14.76 -12.87
C VAL A 106 13.54 -14.51 -13.89
N VAL A 107 14.01 -13.26 -14.01
CA VAL A 107 15.13 -12.92 -14.91
C VAL A 107 16.38 -13.71 -14.56
N MET A 108 16.73 -13.81 -13.26
CA MET A 108 17.88 -14.58 -12.81
C MET A 108 17.74 -16.05 -13.17
N VAL A 109 16.61 -16.69 -12.84
CA VAL A 109 16.36 -18.09 -13.21
C VAL A 109 16.59 -18.30 -14.71
N ARG A 110 16.03 -17.42 -15.55
CA ARG A 110 16.17 -17.51 -17.02
C ARG A 110 17.62 -17.36 -17.50
N MET A 111 18.46 -16.60 -16.80
CA MET A 111 19.89 -16.47 -17.12
C MET A 111 20.70 -17.73 -16.76
N TRP A 112 20.21 -18.56 -15.83
CA TRP A 112 20.81 -19.83 -15.44
C TRP A 112 20.38 -21.03 -16.32
N LEU A 113 19.36 -20.85 -17.18
CA LEU A 113 18.87 -21.88 -18.09
C LEU A 113 19.63 -21.89 -19.43
N ALA A 114 19.88 -23.09 -19.97
CA ALA A 114 20.61 -23.26 -21.22
C ALA A 114 19.85 -22.69 -22.42
N ALA A 115 18.53 -22.90 -22.48
CA ALA A 115 17.67 -22.49 -23.58
C ALA A 115 16.29 -22.01 -23.05
N PRO A 116 16.22 -20.84 -22.40
CA PRO A 116 14.96 -20.35 -21.84
C PRO A 116 13.95 -20.04 -22.95
N ARG A 117 12.68 -20.37 -22.74
CA ARG A 117 11.62 -20.21 -23.73
C ARG A 117 11.41 -18.75 -24.11
N GLY A 118 11.35 -18.46 -25.41
CA GLY A 118 11.29 -17.09 -25.92
C GLY A 118 12.63 -16.33 -25.87
N GLY A 119 13.72 -17.00 -25.45
CA GLY A 119 15.08 -16.51 -25.53
C GLY A 119 15.30 -15.15 -24.89
N VAL A 120 16.09 -14.31 -25.58
CA VAL A 120 16.48 -12.97 -25.14
C VAL A 120 15.30 -12.03 -24.99
N GLY A 121 14.35 -12.07 -25.94
CA GLY A 121 13.19 -11.18 -25.95
C GLY A 121 12.32 -11.34 -24.71
N ALA A 122 12.01 -12.58 -24.32
CA ALA A 122 11.23 -12.85 -23.11
C ALA A 122 11.96 -12.41 -21.83
N THR A 123 13.28 -12.61 -21.73
CA THR A 123 14.07 -12.15 -20.56
C THR A 123 14.10 -10.62 -20.46
N LEU A 124 14.23 -9.92 -21.58
CA LEU A 124 14.14 -8.46 -21.61
C LEU A 124 12.73 -7.96 -21.28
N ALA A 125 11.68 -8.64 -21.73
CA ALA A 125 10.31 -8.28 -21.38
C ALA A 125 10.03 -8.38 -19.88
N VAL A 126 10.49 -9.45 -19.22
CA VAL A 126 10.38 -9.58 -17.76
C VAL A 126 11.25 -8.54 -17.03
N SER A 127 12.43 -8.22 -17.56
CA SER A 127 13.29 -7.16 -17.01
C SER A 127 12.64 -5.77 -17.14
N LEU A 128 11.94 -5.51 -18.25
CA LEU A 128 11.16 -4.29 -18.44
C LEU A 128 9.98 -4.21 -17.46
N LEU A 129 9.35 -5.35 -17.15
CA LEU A 129 8.31 -5.42 -16.14
C LEU A 129 8.86 -5.08 -14.74
N ALA A 130 10.02 -5.62 -14.38
CA ALA A 130 10.72 -5.26 -13.14
C ALA A 130 11.07 -3.76 -13.10
N LEU A 131 11.55 -3.20 -14.21
CA LEU A 131 11.83 -1.78 -14.36
C LEU A 131 10.55 -0.94 -14.17
N ALA A 132 9.43 -1.35 -14.77
CA ALA A 132 8.15 -0.66 -14.63
C ALA A 132 7.67 -0.63 -13.17
N PHE A 133 7.84 -1.74 -12.43
CA PHE A 133 7.53 -1.78 -11.00
C PHE A 133 8.44 -0.85 -10.17
N CYS A 134 9.70 -0.65 -10.58
CA CYS A 134 10.58 0.34 -9.96
C CYS A 134 10.12 1.80 -10.20
N GLY A 135 9.32 2.04 -11.25
CA GLY A 135 8.80 3.36 -11.62
C GLY A 135 7.70 3.89 -10.71
N GLY A 136 7.18 3.09 -9.77
CA GLY A 136 6.18 3.52 -8.79
C GLY A 136 6.68 4.58 -7.79
N VAL A 137 7.97 4.95 -7.86
CA VAL A 137 8.62 5.93 -6.99
C VAL A 137 8.86 7.24 -7.74
N GLN A 138 8.58 8.37 -7.10
CA GLN A 138 8.97 9.71 -7.58
C GLN A 138 10.49 9.89 -7.52
N SER A 139 11.22 9.26 -8.43
CA SER A 139 12.68 9.21 -8.50
C SER A 139 13.29 10.29 -9.41
N GLY A 140 12.50 11.32 -9.74
CA GLY A 140 12.94 12.45 -10.56
C GLY A 140 13.48 12.01 -11.94
N TRP A 141 14.65 12.53 -12.31
CA TRP A 141 15.31 12.28 -13.60
C TRP A 141 16.03 10.93 -13.70
N LEU A 142 16.23 10.23 -12.58
CA LEU A 142 16.97 8.96 -12.57
C LEU A 142 16.22 7.88 -13.35
N PHE A 143 14.92 7.72 -13.08
CA PHE A 143 14.09 6.72 -13.74
C PHE A 143 14.05 6.85 -15.27
N PRO A 144 13.71 8.01 -15.87
CA PRO A 144 13.69 8.13 -17.32
C PRO A 144 15.07 7.88 -17.94
N THR A 145 16.15 8.25 -17.26
CA THR A 145 17.53 7.97 -17.72
C THR A 145 17.79 6.46 -17.79
N VAL A 146 17.44 5.72 -16.73
CA VAL A 146 17.61 4.26 -16.70
C VAL A 146 16.72 3.57 -17.75
N VAL A 147 15.50 4.05 -17.97
CA VAL A 147 14.60 3.53 -19.02
C VAL A 147 15.22 3.68 -20.41
N VAL A 148 15.77 4.85 -20.74
CA VAL A 148 16.46 5.08 -22.02
C VAL A 148 17.66 4.15 -22.17
N LEU A 149 18.52 4.05 -21.15
CA LEU A 149 19.68 3.16 -21.15
C LEU A 149 19.27 1.68 -21.29
N PHE A 150 18.20 1.26 -20.64
CA PHE A 150 17.64 -0.08 -20.76
C PHE A 150 17.23 -0.39 -22.20
N PHE A 151 16.51 0.51 -22.88
CA PHE A 151 16.11 0.30 -24.27
C PHE A 151 17.31 0.27 -25.23
N VAL A 152 18.30 1.14 -25.05
CA VAL A 152 19.52 1.17 -25.87
C VAL A 152 20.30 -0.14 -25.73
N THR A 153 20.52 -0.57 -24.49
CA THR A 153 21.28 -1.79 -24.19
C THR A 153 20.50 -3.08 -24.54
N GLY A 154 19.17 -3.08 -24.37
CA GLY A 154 18.27 -4.15 -24.79
C GLY A 154 18.21 -4.32 -26.31
N ALA A 155 18.13 -3.22 -27.06
CA ALA A 155 18.19 -3.26 -28.54
C ALA A 155 19.54 -3.81 -29.03
N TRP A 156 20.64 -3.42 -28.37
CA TRP A 156 21.96 -3.99 -28.65
C TRP A 156 22.03 -5.49 -28.34
N ALA A 157 21.42 -5.93 -27.23
CA ALA A 157 21.34 -7.34 -26.86
C ALA A 157 20.56 -8.19 -27.87
N LEU A 158 19.36 -7.74 -28.27
CA LEU A 158 18.55 -8.39 -29.31
C LEU A 158 19.31 -8.49 -30.62
N ARG A 159 19.99 -7.42 -31.03
CA ARG A 159 20.80 -7.41 -32.25
C ARG A 159 21.94 -8.44 -32.22
N ARG A 160 22.57 -8.64 -31.06
CA ARG A 160 23.62 -9.67 -30.92
C ARG A 160 23.06 -11.08 -30.93
N ALA A 161 21.83 -11.26 -30.46
CA ALA A 161 21.15 -12.54 -30.46
C ALA A 161 20.66 -12.97 -31.85
N ASP A 162 20.30 -12.01 -32.72
CA ASP A 162 19.91 -12.30 -34.10
C ASP A 162 21.12 -12.72 -34.95
N GLY A 163 21.22 -14.03 -35.22
CA GLY A 163 22.24 -14.62 -36.10
C GLY A 163 22.06 -14.21 -37.57
N ALA A 164 20.81 -13.96 -38.00
CA ALA A 164 20.47 -13.49 -39.34
C ALA A 164 20.64 -11.97 -39.44
N ARG A 165 21.89 -11.50 -39.35
CA ARG A 165 22.19 -10.05 -39.40
C ARG A 165 21.82 -9.47 -40.75
N ALA A 166 20.70 -8.75 -40.82
CA ALA A 166 20.43 -7.88 -41.96
C ALA A 166 21.56 -6.83 -42.09
N PRO A 167 22.05 -6.54 -43.30
CA PRO A 167 23.13 -5.57 -43.52
C PRO A 167 22.75 -4.20 -42.94
N TRP A 168 23.75 -3.44 -42.44
CA TRP A 168 23.57 -2.14 -41.78
C TRP A 168 22.70 -1.14 -42.56
N ARG A 169 22.55 -1.32 -43.88
CA ARG A 169 21.66 -0.51 -44.73
C ARG A 169 20.16 -0.74 -44.48
N ALA A 170 19.76 -1.94 -44.05
CA ALA A 170 18.38 -2.21 -43.62
C ALA A 170 18.04 -1.57 -42.26
N TRP A 171 19.06 -1.18 -41.49
CA TRP A 171 18.94 -0.56 -40.17
C TRP A 171 18.09 0.72 -40.18
N ARG A 172 18.06 1.50 -41.26
CA ARG A 172 17.16 2.69 -41.33
C ARG A 172 15.68 2.31 -41.30
N ARG A 173 15.29 1.15 -41.85
CA ARG A 173 13.91 0.64 -41.77
C ARG A 173 13.61 0.09 -40.37
N TYR A 174 14.56 -0.64 -39.78
CA TYR A 174 14.44 -1.14 -38.41
C TYR A 174 14.54 -0.03 -37.35
N LEU A 175 15.23 1.08 -37.60
CA LEU A 175 15.24 2.27 -36.75
C LEU A 175 13.86 2.93 -36.72
N ARG A 176 13.18 3.00 -37.87
CA ARG A 176 11.79 3.49 -37.89
C ARG A 176 10.86 2.53 -37.14
N ALA A 177 10.98 1.22 -37.37
CA ALA A 177 10.18 0.23 -36.65
C ALA A 177 10.48 0.22 -35.13
N GLY A 178 11.75 0.36 -34.75
CA GLY A 178 12.21 0.43 -33.37
C GLY A 178 11.81 1.75 -32.69
N ALA A 179 11.92 2.88 -33.39
CA ALA A 179 11.41 4.16 -32.91
C ALA A 179 9.89 4.10 -32.73
N VAL A 180 9.15 3.50 -33.66
CA VAL A 180 7.71 3.27 -33.50
C VAL A 180 7.46 2.37 -32.29
N MET A 181 8.17 1.26 -32.10
CA MET A 181 8.01 0.41 -30.91
C MET A 181 8.32 1.15 -29.61
N VAL A 182 9.37 1.97 -29.56
CA VAL A 182 9.73 2.77 -28.38
C VAL A 182 8.66 3.83 -28.12
N VAL A 183 8.19 4.53 -29.15
CA VAL A 183 7.11 5.52 -29.02
C VAL A 183 5.81 4.85 -28.61
N THR A 184 5.41 3.75 -29.24
CA THR A 184 4.22 2.98 -28.87
C THR A 184 4.34 2.42 -27.47
N GLY A 185 5.51 1.92 -27.07
CA GLY A 185 5.78 1.45 -25.72
C GLY A 185 5.77 2.57 -24.68
N ALA A 186 6.30 3.74 -25.02
CA ALA A 186 6.25 4.94 -24.17
C ALA A 186 4.82 5.48 -24.05
N VAL A 187 4.05 5.50 -25.14
CA VAL A 187 2.65 5.93 -25.16
C VAL A 187 1.77 4.92 -24.41
N ALA A 188 1.98 3.62 -24.60
CA ALA A 188 1.29 2.58 -23.85
C ALA A 188 1.64 2.62 -22.37
N GLY A 189 2.92 2.80 -22.04
CA GLY A 189 3.41 2.96 -20.67
C GLY A 189 2.89 4.23 -20.00
N ALA A 190 2.86 5.35 -20.71
CA ALA A 190 2.25 6.59 -20.22
C ALA A 190 0.73 6.43 -20.05
N GLY A 191 0.04 5.81 -21.01
CA GLY A 191 -1.38 5.51 -20.93
C GLY A 191 -1.71 4.61 -19.74
N TRP A 192 -0.90 3.57 -19.51
CA TRP A 192 -1.01 2.71 -18.33
C TRP A 192 -0.70 3.48 -17.04
N ALA A 193 0.35 4.28 -16.98
CA ALA A 193 0.70 5.07 -15.81
C ALA A 193 -0.39 6.09 -15.44
N LEU A 194 -1.08 6.64 -16.43
CA LEU A 194 -2.22 7.54 -16.23
C LEU A 194 -3.50 6.81 -15.82
N SER A 195 -3.71 5.58 -16.30
CA SER A 195 -4.92 4.78 -16.03
C SER A 195 -4.81 3.92 -14.78
N LEU A 196 -3.59 3.59 -14.34
CA LEU A 196 -3.34 2.69 -13.20
C LEU A 196 -3.90 3.21 -11.88
N PRO A 197 -3.80 4.51 -11.53
CA PRO A 197 -4.39 5.03 -10.31
C PRO A 197 -5.90 4.79 -10.27
N ASP A 198 -6.61 5.05 -11.37
CA ASP A 198 -8.06 4.83 -11.45
C ASP A 198 -8.42 3.35 -11.38
N LEU A 199 -7.64 2.50 -12.03
CA LEU A 199 -7.82 1.05 -11.94
C LEU A 199 -7.55 0.52 -10.53
N TYR A 200 -6.51 1.02 -9.87
CA TYR A 200 -6.19 0.68 -8.48
C TYR A 200 -7.32 1.10 -7.55
N ASP A 201 -7.78 2.35 -7.65
CA ASP A 201 -8.90 2.86 -6.85
C ASP A 201 -10.16 2.01 -7.09
N TRP A 202 -10.44 1.63 -8.34
CA TRP A 202 -11.56 0.77 -8.68
C TRP A 202 -11.44 -0.65 -8.11
N VAL A 203 -10.28 -1.30 -8.25
CA VAL A 203 -10.04 -2.64 -7.70
C VAL A 203 -10.09 -2.60 -6.17
N ALA A 204 -9.49 -1.59 -5.55
CA ALA A 204 -9.54 -1.36 -4.11
C ALA A 204 -10.98 -1.21 -3.65
N MET A 205 -11.77 -0.33 -4.28
CA MET A 205 -13.21 -0.19 -3.99
C MET A 205 -13.95 -1.52 -4.11
N LYS A 206 -13.68 -2.33 -5.15
CA LYS A 206 -14.36 -3.62 -5.36
C LYS A 206 -14.01 -4.69 -4.33
N ILE A 207 -12.73 -4.86 -4.02
CA ILE A 207 -12.29 -5.79 -2.96
C ILE A 207 -12.90 -5.37 -1.63
N MET A 208 -12.88 -4.06 -1.37
CA MET A 208 -13.33 -3.51 -0.12
C MET A 208 -14.86 -3.42 0.02
N GLN A 209 -15.64 -3.50 -1.06
CA GLN A 209 -17.10 -3.64 -0.99
C GLN A 209 -17.52 -4.99 -0.40
N ARG A 210 -16.70 -6.04 -0.55
CA ARG A 210 -17.01 -7.40 -0.06
C ARG A 210 -16.86 -7.61 1.46
N GLN A 211 -16.42 -6.61 2.22
CA GLN A 211 -16.15 -6.75 3.67
C GLN A 211 -17.25 -6.14 4.57
N HIS A 212 -18.45 -5.83 4.06
CA HIS A 212 -19.46 -5.00 4.77
C HIS A 212 -20.38 -5.73 5.77
N ASP A 213 -20.15 -6.99 6.11
CA ASP A 213 -21.15 -7.76 6.88
C ASP A 213 -20.83 -7.92 8.38
N MET A 214 -20.06 -7.01 8.99
CA MET A 214 -19.82 -7.05 10.45
C MET A 214 -20.67 -6.01 11.18
N ILE A 215 -21.61 -6.48 12.01
CA ILE A 215 -22.36 -5.66 12.96
C ILE A 215 -21.44 -5.33 14.13
N GLY A 216 -20.85 -4.12 14.16
CA GLY A 216 -19.97 -3.66 15.23
C GLY A 216 -18.94 -2.60 14.79
N PHE A 217 -18.14 -2.11 15.74
CA PHE A 217 -17.02 -1.22 15.44
C PHE A 217 -15.88 -1.98 14.76
N SER A 218 -15.50 -1.52 13.57
CA SER A 218 -14.40 -2.10 12.78
C SER A 218 -13.15 -1.20 12.82
N ASP A 219 -12.00 -1.69 12.36
CA ASP A 219 -10.78 -0.88 12.16
C ASP A 219 -10.94 0.17 11.06
N ARG A 220 -12.07 0.14 10.35
CA ARG A 220 -12.44 1.04 9.26
C ARG A 220 -13.87 1.56 9.44
N LEU A 221 -14.10 2.77 8.95
CA LEU A 221 -15.40 3.41 8.94
C LEU A 221 -15.60 4.07 7.57
N SER A 222 -16.71 3.79 6.90
CA SER A 222 -17.15 4.58 5.75
C SER A 222 -18.43 5.33 6.08
N LEU A 223 -18.70 6.40 5.34
CA LEU A 223 -19.97 7.11 5.45
C LEU A 223 -21.12 6.13 5.13
N GLY A 224 -22.11 6.02 6.02
CA GLY A 224 -23.20 5.04 5.92
C GLY A 224 -22.85 3.61 6.37
N ALA A 225 -21.65 3.34 6.87
CA ALA A 225 -21.30 2.01 7.37
C ALA A 225 -22.01 1.62 8.68
N LEU A 226 -22.67 2.57 9.34
CA LEU A 226 -23.30 2.35 10.64
C LEU A 226 -24.76 1.90 10.54
N ASP A 227 -25.34 1.81 9.34
CA ASP A 227 -26.76 1.48 9.16
C ASP A 227 -27.14 0.19 9.91
N GLY A 228 -26.34 -0.88 9.77
CA GLY A 228 -26.55 -2.14 10.50
C GLY A 228 -26.26 -2.08 12.00
N LEU A 229 -25.46 -1.11 12.46
CA LEU A 229 -25.21 -0.90 13.89
C LEU A 229 -26.38 -0.15 14.55
N LEU A 230 -26.94 0.85 13.86
CA LEU A 230 -28.03 1.68 14.35
C LEU A 230 -29.37 0.94 14.37
N GLU A 231 -29.53 -0.08 13.56
CA GLU A 231 -30.71 -0.97 13.52
C GLU A 231 -30.60 -2.17 14.49
N SER A 232 -29.46 -2.33 15.17
CA SER A 232 -29.21 -3.48 16.04
C SER A 232 -29.62 -3.20 17.49
N ASP A 233 -30.51 -4.04 18.05
CA ASP A 233 -30.91 -4.01 19.46
C ASP A 233 -29.94 -4.78 20.39
N LYS A 234 -28.78 -5.22 19.88
CA LYS A 234 -27.81 -5.98 20.65
C LYS A 234 -27.19 -5.12 21.76
N ILE A 235 -27.39 -5.54 23.01
CA ILE A 235 -26.76 -4.90 24.17
C ILE A 235 -25.27 -5.25 24.19
N VAL A 236 -24.40 -4.25 24.07
CA VAL A 236 -22.93 -4.41 24.08
C VAL A 236 -22.29 -4.06 25.43
N MET A 237 -22.90 -3.17 26.20
CA MET A 237 -22.41 -2.74 27.51
C MET A 237 -23.54 -2.22 28.39
N ARG A 238 -23.30 -2.17 29.70
CA ARG A 238 -24.15 -1.49 30.69
C ARG A 238 -23.32 -0.46 31.44
N VAL A 239 -23.92 0.69 31.74
CA VAL A 239 -23.28 1.78 32.49
C VAL A 239 -24.05 1.99 33.78
N HIS A 240 -23.35 1.97 34.91
CA HIS A 240 -23.90 2.17 36.24
C HIS A 240 -23.26 3.41 36.88
N GLY A 241 -24.06 4.31 37.43
CA GLY A 241 -23.59 5.56 38.06
C GLY A 241 -24.18 6.81 37.43
N SER A 242 -23.46 7.93 37.52
CA SER A 242 -23.86 9.16 36.83
C SER A 242 -23.77 8.97 35.31
N GLY A 243 -24.81 9.42 34.60
CA GLY A 243 -24.88 9.30 33.15
C GLY A 243 -23.75 10.04 32.44
N VAL A 244 -23.26 9.45 31.36
CA VAL A 244 -22.25 10.02 30.46
C VAL A 244 -22.81 9.97 29.05
N ASP A 245 -22.81 11.11 28.36
CA ASP A 245 -23.47 11.23 27.07
C ASP A 245 -22.66 10.59 25.92
N HIS A 246 -21.33 10.59 26.03
CA HIS A 246 -20.43 10.17 24.95
C HIS A 246 -19.32 9.25 25.46
N LEU A 247 -19.24 8.06 24.89
CA LEU A 247 -18.15 7.13 25.14
C LEU A 247 -17.28 6.97 23.89
N ARG A 248 -15.96 7.08 24.07
CA ARG A 248 -14.97 6.93 23.01
C ARG A 248 -14.36 5.53 23.08
N GLY A 249 -14.54 4.75 22.03
CA GLY A 249 -13.91 3.43 21.89
C GLY A 249 -12.89 3.31 20.76
N ILE A 250 -12.96 4.16 19.73
CA ILE A 250 -12.02 4.11 18.60
C ILE A 250 -11.81 5.51 18.02
N VAL A 251 -10.61 5.77 17.54
CA VAL A 251 -10.26 6.99 16.81
C VAL A 251 -9.79 6.59 15.41
N TYR A 252 -10.51 7.04 14.39
CA TYR A 252 -10.11 6.86 13.00
C TYR A 252 -9.41 8.12 12.53
N SER A 253 -8.08 8.09 12.44
CA SER A 253 -7.29 9.28 12.15
C SER A 253 -6.83 9.40 10.69
N HIS A 254 -6.89 8.32 9.91
CA HIS A 254 -6.45 8.33 8.51
C HIS A 254 -7.62 8.22 7.54
N TYR A 255 -7.72 9.16 6.60
CA TYR A 255 -8.74 9.15 5.56
C TYR A 255 -8.18 8.78 4.18
N PHE A 256 -8.68 7.70 3.59
CA PHE A 256 -8.28 7.28 2.25
C PHE A 256 -9.47 6.70 1.46
N LEU A 257 -9.73 7.26 0.28
CA LEU A 257 -10.75 6.80 -0.68
C LEU A 257 -12.13 6.52 -0.04
N GLY A 258 -12.70 7.52 0.64
CA GLY A 258 -14.03 7.38 1.23
C GLY A 258 -14.10 6.67 2.57
N ARG A 259 -12.95 6.40 3.20
CA ARG A 259 -12.87 5.61 4.43
C ARG A 259 -11.96 6.26 5.42
N TRP A 260 -12.38 6.18 6.67
CA TRP A 260 -11.56 6.45 7.83
C TRP A 260 -11.02 5.12 8.35
N THR A 261 -9.74 5.06 8.67
CA THR A 261 -9.08 3.86 9.20
C THR A 261 -8.28 4.22 10.44
N GLN A 262 -8.20 3.28 11.38
CA GLN A 262 -7.24 3.38 12.48
C GLN A 262 -5.83 3.08 11.94
N VAL A 263 -4.86 3.95 12.24
CA VAL A 263 -3.47 3.69 11.89
C VAL A 263 -2.94 2.58 12.82
N GLN A 264 -2.72 1.40 12.26
CA GLN A 264 -2.27 0.21 13.02
C GLN A 264 -0.87 0.38 13.63
N GLU A 265 -0.12 1.42 13.24
CA GLU A 265 1.24 1.69 13.70
C GLU A 265 1.33 2.47 15.02
N ASP A 266 0.20 2.88 15.60
CA ASP A 266 0.19 3.26 17.02
C ASP A 266 0.44 2.00 17.85
N VAL A 267 1.72 1.74 18.14
CA VAL A 267 2.16 0.64 19.00
C VAL A 267 1.45 0.80 20.34
N ALA A 268 0.34 0.09 20.51
CA ALA A 268 -0.42 0.13 21.73
C ALA A 268 0.49 -0.40 22.84
N LYS A 269 0.74 0.44 23.85
CA LYS A 269 1.65 0.09 24.94
C LYS A 269 0.84 -0.54 26.05
N GLN A 270 1.33 -1.67 26.56
CA GLN A 270 0.78 -2.25 27.76
C GLN A 270 0.99 -1.28 28.93
N ARG A 271 -0.09 -0.95 29.63
CA ARG A 271 -0.11 -0.03 30.76
C ARG A 271 -0.85 -0.67 31.93
N PRO A 272 -0.28 -0.64 33.14
CA PRO A 272 -0.97 -1.12 34.33
C PRO A 272 -2.07 -0.13 34.74
N PHE A 273 -3.17 -0.67 35.25
CA PHE A 273 -4.29 0.06 35.82
C PHE A 273 -4.62 -0.52 37.21
N PRO A 274 -5.09 0.29 38.17
CA PRO A 274 -5.63 -0.22 39.42
C PRO A 274 -6.75 -1.24 39.19
N THR A 275 -6.85 -2.25 40.06
CA THR A 275 -8.01 -3.16 40.15
C THR A 275 -9.01 -2.70 41.20
N ALA A 276 -8.54 -1.98 42.23
CA ALA A 276 -9.38 -1.33 43.22
C ALA A 276 -9.97 -0.03 42.66
N HIS A 277 -11.21 0.28 43.05
CA HIS A 277 -11.95 1.49 42.66
C HIS A 277 -12.62 2.09 43.90
N ALA A 278 -13.04 3.35 43.79
CA ALA A 278 -13.82 4.02 44.83
C ALA A 278 -15.32 3.70 44.67
N ASP A 279 -16.06 3.73 45.77
CA ASP A 279 -17.50 3.41 45.81
C ASP A 279 -18.36 4.36 44.96
N ASP A 280 -17.86 5.55 44.64
CA ASP A 280 -18.55 6.58 43.85
C ASP A 280 -18.17 6.60 42.36
N ALA A 281 -17.37 5.63 41.89
CA ALA A 281 -16.97 5.53 40.50
C ALA A 281 -18.12 5.09 39.58
N ILE A 282 -18.10 5.54 38.32
CA ILE A 282 -18.98 5.02 37.27
C ILE A 282 -18.44 3.67 36.84
N GLU A 283 -19.28 2.65 36.82
CA GLU A 283 -18.95 1.30 36.35
C GLU A 283 -19.48 1.09 34.93
N ILE A 284 -18.65 0.50 34.07
CA ILE A 284 -19.07 -0.08 32.79
C ILE A 284 -18.85 -1.58 32.86
N GLU A 285 -19.95 -2.33 32.66
CA GLU A 285 -19.96 -3.78 32.48
C GLU A 285 -20.03 -4.09 30.99
N LEU A 286 -19.01 -4.76 30.46
CA LEU A 286 -18.99 -5.23 29.08
C LEU A 286 -19.78 -6.54 28.99
N VAL A 287 -20.84 -6.56 28.18
CA VAL A 287 -21.69 -7.75 28.01
C VAL A 287 -21.02 -8.76 27.08
N GLU A 288 -20.22 -8.28 26.12
CA GLU A 288 -19.47 -9.10 25.18
C GLU A 288 -17.97 -8.95 25.43
N SER A 289 -17.30 -10.08 25.72
CA SER A 289 -15.87 -10.11 26.07
C SER A 289 -14.93 -9.95 24.87
N ASP A 290 -15.44 -9.99 23.63
CA ASP A 290 -14.65 -9.86 22.40
C ASP A 290 -14.57 -8.40 21.90
N SER A 291 -14.86 -7.43 22.78
CA SER A 291 -14.67 -6.02 22.43
C SER A 291 -13.18 -5.72 22.29
N ARG A 292 -12.76 -5.30 21.09
CA ARG A 292 -11.38 -4.85 20.83
C ARG A 292 -11.04 -3.52 21.52
N TYR A 293 -12.01 -2.87 22.16
CA TYR A 293 -11.87 -1.54 22.74
C TYR A 293 -12.65 -1.42 24.05
N TYR A 294 -12.11 -0.65 24.99
CA TYR A 294 -12.85 -0.18 26.16
C TYR A 294 -13.36 1.22 25.90
N PHE A 295 -14.67 1.40 26.07
CA PHE A 295 -15.34 2.65 25.80
C PHE A 295 -15.29 3.55 27.03
N LEU A 296 -14.60 4.69 26.93
CA LEU A 296 -14.39 5.64 28.02
C LEU A 296 -14.68 7.07 27.55
N PRO A 297 -15.24 7.96 28.37
CA PRO A 297 -15.45 9.34 27.96
C PRO A 297 -14.14 10.14 27.84
N LEU A 298 -14.19 11.17 27.00
CA LEU A 298 -13.21 12.25 27.00
C LEU A 298 -13.30 12.97 28.36
N GLY A 299 -12.37 12.69 29.27
CA GLY A 299 -12.37 13.22 30.63
C GLY A 299 -12.44 12.15 31.73
N ALA A 300 -12.43 10.85 31.39
CA ALA A 300 -12.24 9.78 32.35
C ALA A 300 -10.92 9.95 33.13
N ARG A 301 -11.00 9.76 34.45
CA ARG A 301 -9.88 9.75 35.40
C ARG A 301 -9.99 8.58 36.33
N ASP A 302 -8.88 8.30 37.02
CA ASP A 302 -8.80 7.28 38.07
C ASP A 302 -9.35 5.92 37.57
N ILE A 303 -9.01 5.62 36.31
CA ILE A 303 -9.51 4.45 35.59
C ILE A 303 -8.97 3.21 36.29
N ALA A 304 -9.88 2.32 36.68
CA ALA A 304 -9.58 1.00 37.19
C ALA A 304 -10.15 -0.06 36.25
N LEU A 305 -9.45 -1.19 36.12
CA LEU A 305 -9.83 -2.30 35.24
C LEU A 305 -9.81 -3.60 36.00
N SER A 306 -10.76 -4.50 35.74
CA SER A 306 -10.81 -5.79 36.42
C SER A 306 -9.60 -6.69 36.11
N SER A 307 -8.98 -6.54 34.95
CA SER A 307 -7.74 -7.22 34.56
C SER A 307 -6.47 -6.57 35.14
N GLY A 308 -6.55 -5.34 35.63
CA GLY A 308 -5.39 -4.56 36.09
C GLY A 308 -4.41 -4.14 34.99
N VAL A 309 -4.69 -4.45 33.72
CA VAL A 309 -3.80 -4.13 32.60
C VAL A 309 -4.56 -3.96 31.29
N ALA A 310 -4.09 -3.03 30.45
CA ALA A 310 -4.66 -2.79 29.13
C ALA A 310 -3.61 -2.28 28.14
N LEU A 311 -3.96 -2.32 26.87
CA LEU A 311 -3.23 -1.66 25.79
C LEU A 311 -3.73 -0.22 25.68
N VAL A 312 -2.83 0.74 25.55
CA VAL A 312 -3.17 2.15 25.34
C VAL A 312 -2.46 2.66 24.09
N ASP A 313 -3.24 3.16 23.14
CA ASP A 313 -2.71 3.77 21.92
C ASP A 313 -2.33 5.25 22.11
N ARG A 314 -1.81 5.87 21.06
CA ARG A 314 -1.37 7.28 21.09
C ARG A 314 -2.55 8.27 21.21
N SER A 315 -3.75 7.85 20.82
CA SER A 315 -5.00 8.60 20.95
C SER A 315 -5.64 8.45 22.33
N GLU A 316 -4.97 7.76 23.26
CA GLU A 316 -5.48 7.37 24.58
C GLU A 316 -6.76 6.51 24.51
N VAL A 317 -6.92 5.72 23.44
CA VAL A 317 -7.92 4.65 23.43
C VAL A 317 -7.35 3.49 24.21
N VAL A 318 -8.17 2.95 25.11
CA VAL A 318 -7.82 1.79 25.94
C VAL A 318 -8.42 0.55 25.31
N GLY A 319 -7.63 -0.51 25.13
CA GLY A 319 -8.07 -1.79 24.58
C GLY A 319 -7.64 -2.96 25.47
N PRO A 320 -8.28 -4.13 25.33
CA PRO A 320 -7.93 -5.32 26.10
C PRO A 320 -6.56 -5.86 25.74
N LEU A 321 -5.92 -6.53 26.70
CA LEU A 321 -4.83 -7.45 26.41
C LEU A 321 -5.46 -8.78 26.01
N ALA A 322 -5.07 -9.35 24.85
CA ALA A 322 -5.73 -10.55 24.29
C ALA A 322 -5.76 -11.76 25.25
N SER A 323 -4.81 -11.85 26.18
CA SER A 323 -4.74 -12.93 27.17
C SER A 323 -5.68 -12.75 28.36
N ASP A 324 -6.15 -11.53 28.65
CA ASP A 324 -6.92 -11.20 29.85
C ASP A 324 -7.78 -9.93 29.63
N PRO A 325 -8.90 -10.04 28.89
CA PRO A 325 -9.83 -8.94 28.71
C PRO A 325 -10.59 -8.64 30.01
N ALA A 326 -10.60 -7.37 30.41
CA ALA A 326 -11.43 -6.89 31.50
C ALA A 326 -12.90 -6.96 31.08
N THR A 327 -13.75 -7.47 31.97
CA THR A 327 -15.20 -7.46 31.80
C THR A 327 -15.84 -6.23 32.44
N ARG A 328 -15.12 -5.58 33.36
CA ARG A 328 -15.57 -4.41 34.10
C ARG A 328 -14.48 -3.36 34.20
N LEU A 329 -14.92 -2.11 34.14
CA LEU A 329 -14.07 -0.95 34.24
C LEU A 329 -14.76 0.15 35.02
N TRP A 330 -13.98 0.89 35.80
CA TRP A 330 -14.46 1.97 36.67
C TRP A 330 -13.70 3.25 36.37
N PHE A 331 -14.37 4.39 36.46
CA PHE A 331 -13.74 5.71 36.29
C PHE A 331 -14.53 6.83 36.96
N HIS A 332 -13.86 7.96 37.19
CA HIS A 332 -14.51 9.23 37.50
C HIS A 332 -14.55 10.11 36.25
N TRP A 333 -15.68 10.76 35.98
CA TRP A 333 -15.82 11.66 34.84
C TRP A 333 -15.62 13.13 35.24
N ARG A 334 -14.76 13.85 34.52
CA ARG A 334 -14.61 15.31 34.65
C ARG A 334 -14.58 15.97 33.27
N PRO A 335 -15.62 16.72 32.87
CA PRO A 335 -15.74 17.28 31.51
C PRO A 335 -14.65 18.31 31.18
N GLU A 336 -14.14 19.02 32.19
CA GLU A 336 -13.10 20.04 32.02
C GLU A 336 -11.72 19.44 31.69
N ASN A 337 -11.54 18.13 31.90
CA ASN A 337 -10.27 17.48 31.69
C ASN A 337 -10.05 17.20 30.19
N ARG A 338 -9.30 18.08 29.53
CA ARG A 338 -8.87 17.87 28.15
C ARG A 338 -8.04 16.58 28.04
N SER A 339 -8.33 15.76 27.03
CA SER A 339 -7.56 14.54 26.72
C SER A 339 -6.08 14.87 26.58
N ARG A 340 -5.20 13.94 27.00
CA ARG A 340 -3.76 14.03 26.79
C ARG A 340 -3.34 13.31 25.51
N ALA A 341 -4.28 13.10 24.59
CA ALA A 341 -4.00 12.59 23.26
C ALA A 341 -2.85 13.39 22.65
N ALA A 342 -1.94 12.67 22.00
CA ALA A 342 -0.85 13.31 21.31
C ALA A 342 -1.41 14.30 20.26
N PRO A 343 -0.68 15.39 19.96
CA PRO A 343 -1.07 16.26 18.85
C PRO A 343 -1.12 15.46 17.55
N PRO A 344 -1.97 15.87 16.58
CA PRO A 344 -2.02 15.27 15.26
C PRO A 344 -0.64 15.27 14.60
N ASP A 345 -0.29 14.21 13.89
CA ASP A 345 0.90 14.17 13.04
C ASP A 345 0.60 14.45 11.57
N SER A 346 1.63 14.29 10.72
CA SER A 346 1.48 14.48 9.28
C SER A 346 0.52 13.49 8.65
N GLY A 347 0.44 12.25 9.14
CA GLY A 347 -0.43 11.19 8.64
C GLY A 347 -1.90 11.47 8.91
N ASP A 348 -2.21 12.11 10.04
CA ASP A 348 -3.56 12.57 10.39
C ASP A 348 -4.06 13.70 9.47
N LEU A 349 -3.14 14.40 8.80
CA LEU A 349 -3.43 15.51 7.88
C LEU A 349 -3.38 15.07 6.40
N GLU A 350 -3.07 13.80 6.13
CA GLU A 350 -3.03 13.27 4.78
C GLU A 350 -4.44 13.14 4.21
N LEU A 351 -4.68 13.83 3.10
CA LEU A 351 -5.88 13.71 2.30
C LEU A 351 -5.47 13.44 0.85
N THR A 352 -6.28 12.68 0.12
CA THR A 352 -6.03 12.48 -1.31
C THR A 352 -6.13 13.83 -2.05
N TRP A 353 -5.33 13.98 -3.11
CA TRP A 353 -5.30 15.24 -3.87
C TRP A 353 -6.69 15.64 -4.41
N ARG A 354 -7.55 14.66 -4.72
CA ARG A 354 -8.93 14.89 -5.20
C ARG A 354 -9.77 15.57 -4.13
N VAL A 355 -9.75 15.02 -2.91
CA VAL A 355 -10.48 15.55 -1.76
C VAL A 355 -9.94 16.93 -1.39
N MET A 356 -8.62 17.08 -1.32
CA MET A 356 -7.98 18.37 -1.03
C MET A 356 -8.38 19.44 -2.05
N ARG A 357 -8.33 19.11 -3.35
CA ARG A 357 -8.67 20.05 -4.42
C ARG A 357 -10.14 20.49 -4.35
N ALA A 358 -11.04 19.58 -3.99
CA ALA A 358 -12.46 19.87 -3.90
C ALA A 358 -12.83 20.65 -2.62
N LEU A 359 -12.33 20.23 -1.45
CA LEU A 359 -12.77 20.77 -0.16
C LEU A 359 -11.95 21.97 0.32
N ARG A 360 -10.70 22.15 -0.10
CA ARG A 360 -9.86 23.26 0.37
C ARG A 360 -10.47 24.65 0.07
N PRO A 361 -11.04 24.91 -1.13
CA PRO A 361 -11.69 26.19 -1.40
C PRO A 361 -12.88 26.44 -0.45
N LEU A 362 -13.73 25.42 -0.24
CA LEU A 362 -14.87 25.50 0.66
C LEU A 362 -14.44 25.73 2.11
N ALA A 363 -13.46 24.96 2.60
CA ALA A 363 -12.96 25.12 3.95
C ALA A 363 -12.44 26.55 4.18
N LYS A 364 -11.73 27.13 3.21
CA LYS A 364 -11.26 28.52 3.26
C LYS A 364 -12.40 29.52 3.24
N GLU A 365 -13.42 29.30 2.42
CA GLU A 365 -14.61 30.15 2.33
C GLU A 365 -15.41 30.13 3.65
N TRP A 366 -15.71 28.93 4.16
CA TRP A 366 -16.52 28.73 5.35
C TRP A 366 -15.85 29.24 6.62
N THR A 367 -14.53 29.27 6.64
CA THR A 367 -13.73 29.73 7.80
C THR A 367 -13.10 31.12 7.57
N ALA A 368 -13.50 31.86 6.54
CA ALA A 368 -12.85 33.12 6.16
C ALA A 368 -12.86 34.19 7.26
N SER A 369 -13.86 34.17 8.15
CA SER A 369 -13.99 35.09 9.28
C SER A 369 -13.37 34.60 10.59
N ALA A 370 -12.87 33.36 10.63
CA ALA A 370 -12.25 32.78 11.82
C ALA A 370 -10.89 33.41 12.10
N ARG A 371 -10.67 33.79 13.36
CA ARG A 371 -9.35 34.25 13.85
C ARG A 371 -8.63 33.18 14.68
N THR A 372 -9.34 32.17 15.15
CA THR A 372 -8.81 31.04 15.91
C THR A 372 -9.35 29.72 15.37
N THR A 373 -8.69 28.61 15.73
CA THR A 373 -9.13 27.26 15.35
C THR A 373 -10.52 26.95 15.90
N GLU A 374 -10.82 27.36 17.13
CA GLU A 374 -12.13 27.15 17.77
C GLU A 374 -13.23 27.89 17.01
N GLN A 375 -12.95 29.12 16.56
CA GLN A 375 -13.89 29.88 15.72
C GLN A 375 -14.08 29.20 14.36
N ALA A 376 -13.01 28.68 13.76
CA ALA A 376 -13.10 27.95 12.50
C ALA A 376 -13.97 26.70 12.64
N LEU A 377 -13.78 25.91 13.71
CA LEU A 377 -14.58 24.73 14.00
C LEU A 377 -16.05 25.07 14.23
N ALA A 378 -16.35 26.11 15.03
CA ALA A 378 -17.72 26.56 15.26
C ALA A 378 -18.42 27.02 13.97
N LEU A 379 -17.69 27.67 13.05
CA LEU A 379 -18.24 28.05 11.75
C LEU A 379 -18.52 26.84 10.86
N LEU A 380 -17.61 25.86 10.82
CA LEU A 380 -17.83 24.61 10.09
C LEU A 380 -19.05 23.85 10.62
N GLU A 381 -19.16 23.73 11.94
CA GLU A 381 -20.32 23.11 12.61
C GLU A 381 -21.61 23.83 12.26
N GLY A 382 -21.65 25.17 12.39
CA GLY A 382 -22.82 25.97 12.05
C GLY A 382 -23.24 25.81 10.59
N ARG A 383 -22.30 25.69 9.65
CA ARG A 383 -22.59 25.41 8.23
C ARG A 383 -23.20 24.04 8.03
N LEU A 384 -22.63 23.00 8.67
CA LEU A 384 -23.16 21.65 8.60
C LEU A 384 -24.57 21.56 9.20
N MET A 385 -24.84 22.22 10.33
CA MET A 385 -26.17 22.23 10.93
C MET A 385 -27.24 22.91 10.05
N GLN A 386 -26.85 23.92 9.25
CA GLN A 386 -27.78 24.65 8.37
C GLN A 386 -28.13 23.88 7.10
N HIS A 387 -27.18 23.10 6.55
CA HIS A 387 -27.33 22.48 5.24
C HIS A 387 -27.50 20.96 5.29
N ALA A 388 -26.94 20.28 6.29
CA ALA A 388 -27.03 18.83 6.39
C ALA A 388 -28.32 18.38 7.09
N ARG A 389 -28.88 17.26 6.60
CA ARG A 389 -30.01 16.56 7.24
C ARG A 389 -29.56 15.21 7.77
N TYR A 390 -29.89 14.92 9.02
CA TYR A 390 -29.69 13.59 9.60
C TYR A 390 -30.70 12.58 9.03
N SER A 391 -30.21 11.42 8.62
CA SER A 391 -31.01 10.30 8.13
C SER A 391 -30.27 8.99 8.44
N LEU A 392 -30.99 7.97 8.90
CA LEU A 392 -30.48 6.60 9.03
C LEU A 392 -30.28 5.92 7.68
N HIS A 393 -31.03 6.36 6.67
CA HIS A 393 -30.92 5.82 5.32
C HIS A 393 -30.27 6.86 4.43
N VAL A 394 -28.99 6.65 4.11
CA VAL A 394 -28.26 7.45 3.13
C VAL A 394 -28.29 6.68 1.81
N ALA A 395 -29.21 7.04 0.91
CA ALA A 395 -29.21 6.46 -0.43
C ALA A 395 -27.84 6.73 -1.08
N PRO A 396 -27.12 5.72 -1.57
CA PRO A 396 -25.85 5.94 -2.24
C PRO A 396 -26.12 6.76 -3.51
N ARG A 397 -25.91 8.09 -3.42
CA ARG A 397 -26.05 9.03 -4.54
C ARG A 397 -24.84 9.04 -5.46
N LEU A 398 -23.83 8.23 -5.14
CA LEU A 398 -22.53 8.26 -5.78
C LEU A 398 -22.63 7.85 -7.25
N GLY A 399 -22.47 8.83 -8.13
CA GLY A 399 -21.94 8.57 -9.47
C GLY A 399 -20.60 7.83 -9.33
N ALA A 400 -20.38 6.82 -10.17
CA ALA A 400 -19.18 5.99 -10.11
C ALA A 400 -17.91 6.85 -10.01
N GLY A 401 -17.19 6.77 -8.89
CA GLY A 401 -15.89 7.43 -8.68
C GLY A 401 -15.88 8.75 -7.90
N ALA A 402 -17.02 9.27 -7.43
CA ALA A 402 -17.02 10.41 -6.51
C ALA A 402 -16.61 9.96 -5.08
N ASP A 403 -15.81 10.78 -4.40
CA ASP A 403 -15.49 10.57 -2.99
C ASP A 403 -16.73 10.91 -2.11
N PRO A 404 -17.11 10.06 -1.14
CA PRO A 404 -18.36 10.24 -0.39
C PRO A 404 -18.38 11.48 0.50
N VAL A 405 -17.24 11.88 1.06
CA VAL A 405 -17.19 13.12 1.87
C VAL A 405 -17.34 14.32 0.95
N VAL A 406 -16.70 14.29 -0.22
CA VAL A 406 -16.85 15.37 -1.21
C VAL A 406 -18.29 15.47 -1.71
N ASP A 407 -18.93 14.33 -2.02
CA ASP A 407 -20.32 14.28 -2.46
C ASP A 407 -21.28 14.82 -1.37
N PHE A 408 -21.08 14.38 -0.12
CA PHE A 408 -21.86 14.85 1.03
C PHE A 408 -21.72 16.36 1.24
N VAL A 409 -20.49 16.89 1.25
CA VAL A 409 -20.26 18.32 1.53
C VAL A 409 -20.72 19.24 0.40
N LEU A 410 -20.62 18.80 -0.86
CA LEU A 410 -20.97 19.62 -2.02
C LEU A 410 -22.44 19.52 -2.44
N ARG A 411 -23.13 18.42 -2.11
CA ARG A 411 -24.49 18.13 -2.61
C ARG A 411 -25.50 17.77 -1.52
N GLY A 412 -25.06 17.57 -0.29
CA GLY A 412 -25.92 17.48 0.89
C GLY A 412 -26.41 18.87 1.25
#